data_AF-C1D542-F1
#
_entry.id   AF-C1D542-F1
#
_cell.length_a   1.000
_cell.length_b   1.000
_cell.length_c   1.000
_cell.angle_alpha   90.00
_cell.angle_beta   90.00
_cell.angle_gamma   90.00
#
_symmetry.space_group_name_H-M   'P 1'
#
loop_
_entity.id
_entity.type
_entity.pdbx_description
1 polymer ?
#
loop_
_entity_poly.entity_id
_entity_poly.type
_entity_poly.pdbx_seq_one_letter_code
_entity_poly.pdbx_strand_id
1 'polypeptide(L)'
;MNEDRFVADRRAFMAAAGEVQPVHPVFRPHKLAMWETMIAEETAELAEALAHYRTVNPADPQALTAAQAELCAEGCDLINVIVGLLLSQGLPVSAMADAIHRANLDKLAGGVLRREDGKVLKPEGWQPADKLAVIREACGQAPE
;
A
#
# COMPACT_ATOMS: atom_id res chain seq x y z
N MET A 1 -7.00 -17.51 2.88
CA MET A 1 -5.78 -16.76 2.50
C MET A 1 -5.42 -15.96 3.75
N ASN A 2 -4.24 -16.15 4.36
CA ASN A 2 -3.88 -15.41 5.58
C ASN A 2 -4.07 -13.91 5.33
N GLU A 3 -4.97 -13.27 6.07
CA GLU A 3 -5.49 -11.92 5.77
C GLU A 3 -4.42 -10.83 5.79
N ASP A 4 -3.19 -11.12 6.22
CA ASP A 4 -2.13 -10.12 6.34
C ASP A 4 -0.73 -10.60 5.92
N ARG A 5 -0.64 -11.55 4.97
CA ARG A 5 0.64 -12.17 4.60
C ARG A 5 1.71 -11.15 4.18
N PHE A 6 1.35 -10.13 3.39
CA PHE A 6 2.33 -9.18 2.86
C PHE A 6 2.97 -8.33 3.96
N VAL A 7 2.18 -7.83 4.91
CA VAL A 7 2.70 -7.05 6.05
C VAL A 7 3.48 -7.95 7.00
N ALA A 8 3.00 -9.17 7.26
CA ALA A 8 3.68 -10.14 8.10
C ALA A 8 5.05 -10.54 7.52
N ASP A 9 5.11 -10.89 6.23
CA ASP A 9 6.34 -11.28 5.53
C ASP A 9 7.33 -10.09 5.51
N ARG A 10 6.85 -8.86 5.27
CA ARG A 10 7.71 -7.67 5.31
C ARG A 10 8.25 -7.40 6.72
N ARG A 11 7.43 -7.54 7.76
CA ARG A 11 7.87 -7.41 9.16
C ARG A 11 8.94 -8.45 9.50
N ALA A 12 8.75 -9.70 9.08
CA ALA A 12 9.71 -10.77 9.28
C ALA A 12 11.05 -10.49 8.58
N PHE A 13 11.01 -10.02 7.33
CA PHE A 13 12.20 -9.61 6.59
C PHE A 13 12.97 -8.50 7.32
N MET A 14 12.29 -7.43 7.73
CA MET A 14 12.95 -6.31 8.40
C MET A 14 13.56 -6.73 9.75
N ALA A 15 12.87 -7.60 10.51
CA ALA A 15 13.40 -8.17 11.74
C ALA A 15 14.67 -9.02 11.49
N ALA A 16 14.66 -9.83 10.43
CA ALA A 16 15.84 -10.61 10.00
C ALA A 16 16.99 -9.70 9.53
N ALA A 17 16.69 -8.53 8.97
CA ALA A 17 17.65 -7.51 8.59
C ALA A 17 18.16 -6.65 9.77
N GLY A 18 17.78 -6.99 11.02
CA GLY A 18 18.23 -6.30 12.23
C GLY A 18 17.41 -5.06 12.61
N GLU A 19 16.30 -4.81 11.93
CA GLU A 19 15.37 -3.74 12.28
C GLU A 19 14.15 -4.32 12.98
N VAL A 20 14.04 -4.14 14.29
CA VAL A 20 12.81 -4.49 15.03
C VAL A 20 11.84 -3.31 15.01
N GLN A 21 10.66 -3.53 14.45
CA GLN A 21 9.61 -2.52 14.32
C GLN A 21 8.98 -2.24 15.70
N PRO A 22 8.51 -1.01 15.95
CA PRO A 22 7.60 -0.75 17.06
C PRO A 22 6.32 -1.59 16.96
N VAL A 23 5.78 -1.95 18.11
CA VAL A 23 4.46 -2.63 18.22
C VAL A 23 3.28 -1.65 18.31
N HIS A 24 3.57 -0.36 18.56
CA HIS A 24 2.60 0.74 18.59
C HIS A 24 3.10 1.93 17.77
N PRO A 25 2.21 2.80 17.27
CA PRO A 25 2.61 4.01 16.56
C PRO A 25 3.63 4.85 17.34
N VAL A 26 4.73 5.21 16.69
CA VAL A 26 5.77 6.07 17.26
C VAL A 26 6.38 6.93 16.16
N PHE A 27 6.60 8.21 16.48
CA PHE A 27 7.26 9.12 15.58
C PHE A 27 8.78 8.88 15.58
N ARG A 28 9.32 8.32 14.49
CA ARG A 28 10.76 8.06 14.29
C ARG A 28 11.28 8.89 13.10
N PRO A 29 11.55 10.19 13.29
CA PRO A 29 11.94 11.09 12.20
C PRO A 29 13.26 10.69 11.52
N HIS A 30 14.19 10.09 12.27
CA HIS A 30 15.49 9.64 11.76
C HIS A 30 15.40 8.52 10.70
N LYS A 31 14.24 7.87 10.55
CA LYS A 31 14.00 6.85 9.52
C LYS A 31 13.39 7.43 8.24
N LEU A 32 12.80 8.63 8.29
CA LEU A 32 11.97 9.14 7.20
C LEU A 32 12.78 9.41 5.94
N ALA A 33 13.96 10.03 6.06
CA ALA A 33 14.81 10.33 4.90
C ALA A 33 15.21 9.07 4.12
N MET A 34 15.57 7.98 4.82
CA MET A 34 15.90 6.72 4.19
C MET A 34 14.71 6.15 3.40
N TRP A 35 13.52 6.12 4.00
CA TRP A 35 12.33 5.59 3.33
C TRP A 35 11.82 6.48 2.19
N GLU A 36 11.97 7.80 2.32
CA GLU A 36 11.66 8.74 1.24
C GLU A 36 12.53 8.46 0.01
N THR A 37 13.84 8.25 0.20
CA THR A 37 14.74 7.82 -0.87
C THR A 37 14.30 6.50 -1.49
N MET A 38 14.08 5.46 -0.67
CA MET A 38 13.66 4.14 -1.18
C MET A 38 12.36 4.22 -1.97
N ILE A 39 11.36 4.96 -1.49
CA ILE A 39 10.10 5.13 -2.22
C ILE A 39 10.32 5.85 -3.55
N ALA A 40 11.19 6.85 -3.59
CA ALA A 40 11.50 7.58 -4.82
C ALA A 40 12.20 6.69 -5.86
N GLU A 41 13.13 5.84 -5.44
CA GLU A 41 13.84 4.87 -6.27
C GLU A 41 12.85 3.86 -6.89
N GLU A 42 12.08 3.16 -6.07
CA GLU A 42 11.11 2.14 -6.51
C GLU A 42 9.96 2.73 -7.35
N THR A 43 9.61 4.00 -7.10
CA THR A 43 8.63 4.71 -7.95
C THR A 43 9.19 4.97 -9.35
N ALA A 44 10.49 5.29 -9.46
CA ALA A 44 11.14 5.49 -10.75
C ALA A 44 11.25 4.17 -11.52
N GLU A 45 11.64 3.08 -10.86
CA GLU A 45 11.74 1.74 -11.45
C GLU A 45 10.37 1.24 -11.96
N LEU A 46 9.31 1.38 -11.16
CA LEU A 46 7.94 1.07 -11.60
C LEU A 46 7.50 1.96 -12.79
N ALA A 47 7.89 3.23 -12.81
CA ALA A 47 7.57 4.11 -13.93
C ALA A 47 8.27 3.68 -15.23
N GLU A 48 9.51 3.22 -15.15
CA GLU A 48 10.25 2.66 -16.29
C GLU A 48 9.63 1.34 -16.78
N ALA A 49 9.32 0.41 -15.88
CA ALA A 49 8.65 -0.84 -16.22
C ALA A 49 7.27 -0.59 -16.87
N LEU A 50 6.50 0.36 -16.35
CA LEU A 50 5.22 0.76 -16.94
C LEU A 50 5.40 1.40 -18.33
N ALA A 51 6.43 2.23 -18.52
CA ALA A 51 6.73 2.83 -19.82
C ALA A 51 7.07 1.75 -20.86
N HIS A 52 7.90 0.77 -20.49
CA HIS A 52 8.22 -0.37 -21.33
C HIS A 52 6.95 -1.19 -21.67
N TYR A 53 6.16 -1.56 -20.65
CA TYR A 53 4.93 -2.35 -20.80
C TYR A 53 3.93 -1.73 -21.80
N ARG A 54 3.83 -0.39 -21.84
CA ARG A 54 2.95 0.32 -22.78
C ARG A 54 3.34 0.20 -24.25
N THR A 55 4.58 -0.19 -24.53
CA THR A 55 5.15 -0.25 -25.89
C THR A 55 5.43 -1.67 -26.37
N VAL A 56 5.25 -2.68 -25.51
CA VAL A 56 5.53 -4.08 -25.85
C VAL A 56 4.63 -4.55 -27.00
N ASN A 57 5.21 -5.30 -27.94
CA ASN A 57 4.44 -5.90 -29.03
C ASN A 57 3.71 -7.15 -28.52
N PRO A 58 2.36 -7.16 -28.43
CA PRO A 58 1.63 -8.32 -27.93
C PRO A 58 1.71 -9.54 -28.86
N ALA A 59 2.14 -9.38 -30.11
CA ALA A 59 2.39 -10.49 -31.03
C ALA A 59 3.71 -11.24 -30.76
N ASP A 60 4.55 -10.73 -29.84
CA ASP A 60 5.71 -11.42 -29.30
C ASP A 60 5.41 -11.90 -27.86
N PRO A 61 5.02 -13.17 -27.68
CA PRO A 61 4.64 -13.69 -26.35
C PRO A 61 5.79 -13.68 -25.34
N GLN A 62 7.05 -13.80 -25.81
CA GLN A 62 8.21 -13.81 -24.92
C GLN A 62 8.47 -12.41 -24.38
N ALA A 63 8.46 -11.40 -25.27
CA ALA A 63 8.59 -10.01 -24.87
C ALA A 63 7.44 -9.57 -23.95
N LEU A 64 6.20 -9.97 -24.25
CA LEU A 64 5.05 -9.69 -23.39
C LEU A 64 5.21 -10.30 -22.00
N THR A 65 5.59 -11.58 -21.92
CA THR A 65 5.79 -12.27 -20.62
C THR A 65 6.89 -11.60 -19.79
N ALA A 66 8.00 -11.19 -20.42
CA ALA A 66 9.07 -10.48 -19.75
C ALA A 66 8.59 -9.12 -19.20
N ALA A 67 7.89 -8.33 -20.02
CA ALA A 67 7.37 -7.03 -19.58
C ALA A 67 6.32 -7.16 -18.46
N GLN A 68 5.51 -8.23 -18.47
CA GLN A 68 4.57 -8.54 -17.37
C GLN A 68 5.31 -8.88 -16.07
N ALA A 69 6.41 -9.65 -16.17
CA ALA A 69 7.22 -10.00 -15.01
C ALA A 69 7.83 -8.77 -14.36
N GLU A 70 8.48 -7.90 -15.14
CA GLU A 70 9.09 -6.66 -14.63
C GLU A 70 8.05 -5.73 -14.01
N LEU A 71 6.93 -5.47 -14.70
CA LEU A 71 5.87 -4.61 -14.15
C LEU A 71 5.32 -5.14 -12.81
N CYS A 72 5.22 -6.46 -12.68
CA CYS A 72 4.76 -7.10 -11.45
C CYS A 72 5.82 -7.02 -10.33
N ALA A 73 7.10 -7.21 -10.67
CA ALA A 73 8.22 -7.15 -9.74
C ALA A 73 8.35 -5.74 -9.14
N GLU A 74 8.51 -4.72 -9.98
CA GLU A 74 8.65 -3.32 -9.52
C GLU A 74 7.41 -2.84 -8.74
N GLY A 75 6.22 -3.35 -9.11
CA GLY A 75 5.01 -3.10 -8.34
C GLY A 75 5.08 -3.71 -6.93
N CYS A 76 5.58 -4.94 -6.80
CA CYS A 76 5.79 -5.57 -5.51
C CYS A 76 6.85 -4.85 -4.66
N ASP A 77 7.92 -4.36 -5.29
CA ASP A 77 9.02 -3.68 -4.60
C ASP A 77 8.60 -2.29 -4.08
N LEU A 78 7.81 -1.55 -4.86
CA LEU A 78 7.16 -0.33 -4.36
C LEU A 78 6.23 -0.61 -3.15
N ILE A 79 5.44 -1.69 -3.19
CA ILE A 79 4.61 -2.07 -2.03
C ILE A 79 5.51 -2.41 -0.82
N ASN A 80 6.62 -3.12 -1.02
CA ASN A 80 7.56 -3.48 0.05
C ASN A 80 8.13 -2.25 0.77
N VAL A 81 8.53 -1.21 0.04
CA VAL A 81 9.10 0.00 0.65
C VAL A 81 8.04 0.89 1.31
N ILE A 82 6.83 0.95 0.75
CA ILE A 82 5.70 1.66 1.38
C ILE A 82 5.33 0.98 2.70
N VAL A 83 5.16 -0.35 2.70
CA VAL A 83 4.86 -1.11 3.92
C VAL A 83 6.01 -1.01 4.91
N GLY A 84 7.27 -1.05 4.43
CA GLY A 84 8.46 -0.86 5.25
C GLY A 84 8.47 0.48 6.00
N LEU A 85 8.16 1.58 5.31
CA LEU A 85 8.00 2.90 5.93
C LEU A 85 6.96 2.85 7.06
N LEU A 86 5.75 2.37 6.76
CA LEU A 86 4.66 2.38 7.73
C LEU A 86 4.98 1.53 8.97
N LEU A 87 5.56 0.34 8.74
CA LEU A 87 6.03 -0.56 9.78
C LEU A 87 7.15 0.06 10.62
N SER A 88 8.08 0.81 10.01
CA SER A 88 9.16 1.48 10.75
C SER A 88 8.63 2.50 11.77
N GLN A 89 7.43 3.04 11.54
CA GLN A 89 6.73 3.97 12.44
C GLN A 89 5.74 3.26 13.38
N GLY A 90 5.67 1.93 13.36
CA GLY A 90 4.74 1.16 14.18
C GLY A 90 3.26 1.33 13.80
N LEU A 91 2.99 1.80 12.58
CA LEU A 91 1.61 2.06 12.16
C LEU A 91 0.84 0.75 11.93
N PRO A 92 -0.48 0.72 12.24
CA PRO A 92 -1.32 -0.46 12.11
C PRO A 92 -1.78 -0.66 10.66
N VAL A 93 -0.86 -1.05 9.77
CA VAL A 93 -1.08 -1.08 8.31
C VAL A 93 -2.34 -1.87 7.93
N SER A 94 -2.49 -3.07 8.48
CA SER A 94 -3.58 -4.00 8.17
C SER A 94 -4.93 -3.44 8.63
N ALA A 95 -5.02 -2.99 9.89
CA ALA A 95 -6.26 -2.37 10.41
C ALA A 95 -6.63 -1.08 9.64
N MET A 96 -5.64 -0.29 9.24
CA MET A 96 -5.87 0.90 8.40
C MET A 96 -6.35 0.52 7.00
N ALA A 97 -5.76 -0.51 6.40
CA ALA A 97 -6.15 -1.04 5.10
C ALA A 97 -7.59 -1.57 5.14
N ASP A 98 -7.97 -2.31 6.19
CA ASP A 98 -9.33 -2.81 6.39
C ASP A 98 -10.35 -1.68 6.53
N ALA A 99 -10.03 -0.66 7.34
CA ALA A 99 -10.90 0.50 7.51
C ALA A 99 -11.11 1.26 6.19
N ILE A 100 -10.03 1.46 5.41
CA ILE A 100 -10.09 2.10 4.09
C ILE A 100 -10.85 1.22 3.09
N HIS A 101 -10.62 -0.09 3.10
CA HIS A 101 -11.27 -1.04 2.20
C HIS A 101 -12.78 -1.07 2.43
N ARG A 102 -13.22 -1.14 3.69
CA ARG A 102 -14.64 -1.03 4.07
C ARG A 102 -15.25 0.27 3.53
N ALA A 103 -14.61 1.41 3.79
CA ALA A 103 -15.09 2.70 3.26
C ALA A 103 -15.09 2.75 1.73
N ASN A 104 -14.22 2.01 1.04
CA ASN A 104 -14.26 1.89 -0.42
C ASN A 104 -15.43 1.03 -0.91
N LEU A 105 -15.74 -0.08 -0.23
CA LEU A 105 -16.91 -0.91 -0.53
C LEU A 105 -18.22 -0.14 -0.30
N ASP A 106 -18.27 0.72 0.72
CA ASP A 106 -19.42 1.57 1.00
C ASP A 106 -19.71 2.57 -0.13
N LYS A 107 -18.73 2.89 -0.99
CA LYS A 107 -18.97 3.70 -2.20
C LYS A 107 -19.83 2.99 -3.24
N LEU A 108 -19.89 1.67 -3.17
CA LEU A 108 -20.63 0.82 -4.10
C LEU A 108 -22.05 0.54 -3.61
N ALA A 109 -22.38 0.94 -2.38
CA ALA A 109 -23.71 0.80 -1.81
C ALA A 109 -24.72 1.63 -2.64
N GLY A 110 -25.76 0.97 -3.15
CA GLY A 110 -26.77 1.62 -4.00
C GLY A 110 -26.39 1.82 -5.47
N GLY A 111 -25.23 1.30 -5.90
CA GLY A 111 -24.78 1.33 -7.30
C GLY A 111 -23.45 2.07 -7.49
N VAL A 112 -22.73 1.75 -8.57
CA VAL A 112 -21.39 2.31 -8.82
C VAL A 112 -21.50 3.62 -9.61
N LEU A 113 -21.24 4.74 -8.95
CA LEU A 113 -21.07 6.04 -9.61
C LEU A 113 -19.64 6.18 -10.14
N ARG A 114 -19.47 6.54 -11.42
CA ARG A 114 -18.15 6.72 -12.04
C ARG A 114 -18.03 8.08 -12.71
N ARG A 115 -16.82 8.65 -12.65
CA ARG A 115 -16.39 9.77 -13.50
C ARG A 115 -16.01 9.25 -14.89
N GLU A 116 -15.89 10.15 -15.86
CA GLU A 116 -15.49 9.86 -17.24
C GLU A 116 -14.16 9.10 -17.37
N ASP A 117 -13.20 9.31 -16.46
CA ASP A 117 -11.92 8.58 -16.43
C ASP A 117 -12.00 7.21 -15.72
N GLY A 118 -13.21 6.76 -15.38
CA GLY A 118 -13.47 5.48 -14.72
C GLY A 118 -13.35 5.51 -13.19
N LYS A 119 -12.95 6.64 -12.59
CA LYS A 119 -12.82 6.78 -11.13
C LYS A 119 -14.17 6.58 -10.44
N VAL A 120 -14.22 5.69 -9.44
CA VAL A 120 -15.40 5.50 -8.58
C VAL A 120 -15.60 6.72 -7.68
N LEU A 121 -16.82 7.27 -7.72
CA LEU A 121 -17.25 8.43 -6.96
C LEU A 121 -17.91 8.00 -5.63
N LYS A 122 -18.03 8.96 -4.71
CA LYS A 122 -18.70 8.76 -3.42
C LYS A 122 -20.21 9.01 -3.60
N PRO A 123 -21.10 8.12 -3.12
CA PRO A 123 -22.52 8.39 -3.11
C PRO A 123 -22.90 9.44 -2.05
N GLU A 124 -24.14 9.92 -2.11
CA GLU A 124 -24.69 10.79 -1.08
C GLU A 124 -24.70 10.09 0.30
N GLY A 125 -24.36 10.83 1.36
CA GLY A 125 -24.32 10.29 2.73
C GLY A 125 -23.10 9.42 3.06
N TRP A 126 -22.21 9.13 2.10
CA TRP A 126 -21.01 8.33 2.32
C TRP A 126 -20.09 8.91 3.40
N GLN A 127 -19.57 8.04 4.27
CA GLN A 127 -18.64 8.41 5.34
C GLN A 127 -17.22 7.90 5.06
N PRO A 128 -16.18 8.70 5.32
CA PRO A 128 -14.81 8.22 5.24
C PRO A 128 -14.48 7.23 6.35
N ALA A 129 -13.46 6.40 6.12
CA ALA A 129 -12.86 5.61 7.17
C ALA A 129 -12.41 6.52 8.34
N ASP A 130 -12.75 6.14 9.57
CA ASP A 130 -12.25 6.80 10.77
C ASP A 130 -10.80 6.37 11.04
N LYS A 131 -9.87 7.06 10.38
CA LYS A 131 -8.42 6.84 10.52
C LYS A 131 -7.92 7.18 11.92
N LEU A 132 -8.59 8.09 12.63
CA LEU A 132 -8.18 8.49 13.98
C LEU A 132 -8.51 7.38 14.98
N ALA A 133 -9.70 6.78 14.88
CA ALA A 133 -10.06 5.62 15.70
C ALA A 133 -9.05 4.47 15.55
N VAL A 134 -8.63 4.14 14.33
CA VAL A 134 -7.62 3.09 14.08
C VAL A 134 -6.30 3.40 14.79
N ILE A 135 -5.84 4.65 14.74
CA ILE A 135 -4.60 5.05 15.44
C ILE A 135 -4.78 5.04 16.95
N ARG A 136 -5.91 5.55 17.48
CA ARG A 136 -6.21 5.53 18.92
C ARG A 136 -6.22 4.10 19.46
N GLU A 137 -6.89 3.18 18.77
CA GLU A 137 -6.94 1.77 19.14
C GLU A 137 -5.54 1.14 19.12
N ALA A 138 -4.74 1.40 18.09
CA ALA A 138 -3.35 0.91 18.02
C ALA A 138 -2.45 1.49 19.12
N CYS A 139 -2.78 2.66 19.67
CA CYS A 139 -2.12 3.26 20.83
C CYS A 139 -2.71 2.81 22.18
N GLY A 140 -3.75 1.96 22.20
CA GLY A 140 -4.44 1.54 23.42
C GLY A 140 -5.30 2.64 24.09
N GLN A 141 -5.72 3.64 23.33
CA GLN A 141 -6.57 4.74 23.80
C GLN A 141 -8.05 4.35 23.69
N ALA A 142 -8.87 4.74 24.68
CA ALA A 142 -10.32 4.52 24.64
C ALA A 142 -10.97 5.33 23.50
N PRO A 143 -12.09 4.85 22.90
CA PRO A 143 -12.88 5.67 21.99
C PRO A 143 -13.41 6.92 22.71
N GLU A 144 -13.47 8.04 21.98
CA GLU A 144 -14.11 9.28 22.45
C GLU A 144 -15.64 9.14 22.53
#